data_AF-A0A497HK50-F1
#
_entry.id   AF-A0A497HK50-F1
#
_cell.length_a   1.000
_cell.length_b   1.000
_cell.length_c   1.000
_cell.angle_alpha   90.00
_cell.angle_beta   90.00
_cell.angle_gamma   90.00
#
_symmetry.space_group_name_H-M   'P 1'
#
loop_
_entity.id
_entity.type
_entity.pdbx_description
1 polymer ?
#
loop_
_entity_poly.entity_id
_entity_poly.type
_entity_poly.pdbx_seq_one_letter_code
_entity_poly.pdbx_strand_id
1 'polypeptide(L)' 'MKIKACPRCGSTELSLSPGEAFSALIYSGNIMCKKCGYIGTPIEFDSKEDYEEFIKFLKNQR' A
#
# COMPACT_ATOMS: atom_id res chain seq x y z
N MET A 1 9.31 12.49 -0.38
CA MET A 1 7.87 12.42 0.01
C MET A 1 7.58 10.97 0.27
N LYS A 2 6.95 10.59 1.39
CA LYS A 2 6.65 9.17 1.66
C LYS A 2 5.38 8.75 0.94
N ILE A 3 5.50 7.91 -0.09
CA ILE A 3 4.37 7.38 -0.85
C ILE A 3 4.05 5.99 -0.32
N LYS A 4 2.81 5.78 0.13
CA LYS A 4 2.31 4.47 0.53
C LYS A 4 1.50 3.86 -0.60
N ALA A 5 1.87 2.66 -1.03
CA ALA A 5 1.14 1.96 -2.07
C ALA A 5 0.91 0.49 -1.71
N CYS A 6 -0.07 -0.10 -2.40
CA CYS A 6 -0.35 -1.52 -2.30
C CYS A 6 0.77 -2.32 -2.97
N PRO A 7 1.43 -3.27 -2.27
CA PRO A 7 2.50 -4.09 -2.84
C PRO A 7 2.00 -5.05 -3.93
N ARG A 8 0.68 -5.30 -4.01
CA ARG A 8 0.09 -6.22 -4.97
C ARG A 8 -0.28 -5.57 -6.31
N CYS A 9 -0.75 -4.33 -6.28
CA CYS A 9 -1.30 -3.66 -7.47
C CYS A 9 -0.80 -2.22 -7.67
N GLY A 10 0.04 -1.73 -6.76
CA GLY A 10 0.59 -0.37 -6.81
C GLY A 10 -0.42 0.75 -6.53
N SER A 11 -1.66 0.43 -6.17
CA SER A 11 -2.66 1.45 -5.84
C SER A 11 -2.28 2.19 -4.55
N THR A 12 -2.38 3.51 -4.56
CA THR A 12 -2.28 4.37 -3.38
C THR A 12 -3.62 4.50 -2.64
N GLU A 13 -4.69 3.92 -3.20
CA GLU A 13 -6.02 3.88 -2.58
C GLU A 13 -6.10 2.83 -1.48
N LEU A 14 -5.63 3.24 -0.31
CA LEU A 14 -5.50 2.42 0.88
C LEU A 14 -6.52 2.88 1.94
N SER A 15 -7.02 1.96 2.75
CA SER A 15 -7.96 2.25 3.84
C SER A 15 -7.61 1.51 5.09
N LEU A 16 -7.88 2.12 6.23
CA LEU A 16 -7.80 1.43 7.51
C LEU A 16 -8.88 0.35 7.55
N SER A 17 -8.48 -0.89 7.84
CA SER A 17 -9.45 -1.96 8.02
C SER A 17 -10.31 -1.66 9.26
N PRO A 18 -11.65 -1.74 9.17
CA PRO A 18 -12.56 -1.32 10.25
C PRO A 18 -12.42 -2.14 11.55
N GLY A 19 -11.64 -3.22 11.57
CA GLY A 19 -11.30 -3.99 12.78
C GLY A 19 -10.09 -3.48 13.58
N GLU A 20 -9.34 -2.50 13.07
CA GLU A 20 -8.05 -2.08 13.65
C GLU A 20 -8.05 -0.66 14.23
N ALA A 21 -9.20 -0.01 14.36
CA ALA A 21 -9.27 1.33 14.96
C ALA A 21 -8.75 1.38 16.42
N PHE A 22 -8.75 0.23 17.13
CA PHE A 22 -8.20 0.12 18.49
C PHE A 22 -6.74 -0.39 18.52
N SER A 23 -6.31 -1.13 17.50
CA SER A 23 -4.96 -1.72 17.40
C SER A 23 -3.96 -0.87 16.62
N ALA A 24 -4.41 0.14 15.86
CA ALA A 24 -3.56 1.07 15.10
C ALA A 24 -2.60 1.91 15.98
N LEU A 25 -2.80 1.91 17.30
CA LEU A 25 -1.87 2.52 18.27
C LEU A 25 -0.72 1.58 18.68
N ILE A 26 -0.83 0.25 18.45
CA ILE A 26 0.11 -0.75 19.00
C ILE A 26 0.69 -1.69 17.94
N TYR A 27 -0.07 -2.04 16.89
CA TYR A 27 0.39 -2.92 15.82
C TYR A 27 0.35 -2.18 14.48
N SER A 28 1.50 -2.17 13.80
CA SER A 28 1.74 -1.62 12.47
C SER A 28 0.52 -1.80 11.55
N GLY A 29 -0.18 -0.69 11.32
CA GLY A 29 -1.53 -0.66 10.75
C GLY A 29 -1.66 -1.41 9.44
N ASN A 30 -2.36 -2.55 9.47
CA ASN A 30 -2.75 -3.19 8.24
C ASN A 30 -3.74 -2.26 7.52
N ILE A 31 -3.50 -2.11 6.23
CA ILE A 31 -4.36 -1.35 5.33
C ILE A 31 -5.03 -2.32 4.38
N MET A 32 -6.25 -2.00 4.02
CA MET A 32 -6.94 -2.63 2.91
C MET A 32 -6.78 -1.77 1.67
N CYS A 33 -6.25 -2.35 0.60
CA CYS A 33 -6.26 -1.75 -0.72
C CYS A 33 -7.68 -1.80 -1.29
N LYS A 34 -8.29 -0.64 -1.57
CA LYS A 34 -9.64 -0.56 -2.16
C LYS A 34 -9.72 -1.13 -3.57
N LYS A 35 -8.59 -1.21 -4.28
CA LYS A 35 -8.53 -1.60 -5.69
C LYS A 35 -8.46 -3.11 -5.90
N CYS A 36 -7.66 -3.81 -5.10
CA CYS A 36 -7.44 -5.26 -5.27
C CYS A 36 -7.80 -6.10 -4.04
N GLY A 37 -8.28 -5.47 -2.96
CA GLY A 37 -8.66 -6.14 -1.72
C GLY A 37 -7.49 -6.70 -0.92
N TYR A 38 -6.25 -6.35 -1.25
CA TYR A 38 -5.07 -6.75 -0.46
C TYR A 38 -5.16 -6.13 0.94
N ILE A 39 -5.04 -6.96 1.98
CA ILE A 39 -4.99 -6.54 3.38
C ILE A 39 -3.61 -6.88 3.93
N GLY A 40 -2.89 -5.87 4.42
CA GLY A 40 -1.54 -6.04 4.96
C GLY A 40 -0.80 -4.72 5.08
N THR A 41 0.52 -4.78 5.21
CA THR A 41 1.37 -3.58 5.32
C THR A 41 1.53 -2.88 3.97
N PRO A 42 1.42 -1.54 3.87
CA PRO A 42 1.81 -0.82 2.66
C PRO A 42 3.30 -0.99 2.40
N ILE A 43 3.70 -0.91 1.13
CA ILE A 43 5.08 -0.55 0.78
C ILE A 43 5.21 0.97 0.83
N GLU A 44 6.27 1.45 1.48
CA GLU A 44 6.60 2.87 1.58
C GLU A 44 7.76 3.19 0.63
N PHE A 45 7.59 4.21 -0.21
CA PHE A 45 8.63 4.71 -1.09
C PHE A 45 9.05 6.11 -0.63
N ASP A 46 10.34 6.36 -0.53
CA ASP A 46 10.88 7.68 -0.14
C ASP A 46 10.92 8.69 -1.30
N SER A 47 10.90 8.18 -2.53
CA SER A 47 10.98 8.95 -3.78
C SER A 47 9.88 8.56 -4.75
N LYS A 48 9.44 9.54 -5.55
CA LYS A 48 8.46 9.32 -6.62
C LYS A 48 9.00 8.39 -7.70
N GLU A 49 10.27 8.52 -8.04
CA GLU A 49 10.96 7.69 -9.05
C GLU A 49 10.88 6.20 -8.71
N ASP A 50 11.15 5.85 -7.45
CA ASP A 50 11.07 4.49 -6.92
C ASP A 50 9.65 3.90 -7.07
N TYR A 51 8.64 4.71 -6.74
CA TYR A 51 7.24 4.33 -6.93
C TYR A 51 6.90 4.14 -8.43
N GLU A 52 7.38 5.02 -9.31
CA GLU A 52 7.13 4.92 -10.74
C GLU A 52 7.78 3.68 -11.36
N GLU A 53 9.01 3.34 -10.95
CA GLU A 53 9.69 2.09 -11.35
C GLU A 53 8.92 0.86 -10.88
N PHE A 54 8.42 0.87 -9.64
CA PHE A 54 7.57 -0.21 -9.11
C PHE A 54 6.28 -0.38 -9.93
N ILE A 55 5.61 0.71 -10.31
CA ILE A 55 4.40 0.65 -11.13
C ILE A 55 4.70 0.12 -12.53
N LYS A 56 5.83 0.50 -13.13
CA LYS A 56 6.26 -0.05 -14.43
C LYS A 56 6.53 -1.55 -14.32
N PHE A 57 7.22 -1.99 -13.27
CA PHE A 57 7.47 -3.41 -13.01
C PHE A 57 6.17 -4.22 -12.93
N LEU A 58 5.17 -3.73 -12.18
CA LEU A 58 3.86 -4.39 -12.08
C LEU A 58 3.10 -4.44 -13.42
N LYS A 59 3.24 -3.42 -14.27
CA LYS A 59 2.64 -3.41 -15.60
C LYS A 59 3.31 -4.40 -16.55
N ASN A 60 4.62 -4.59 -16.41
CA ASN A 60 5.42 -5.45 -17.30
C ASN A 60 5.34 -6.94 -16.93
N GLN A 61 4.82 -7.28 -15.74
CA GLN A 61 4.55 -8.66 -15.32
C GLN A 61 3.15 -9.19 -15.72
N ARG A 62 2.38 -8.42 -16.50
CA ARG A 62 1.00 -8.72 -16.86
C ARG A 62 0.88 -9.09 -18.33
#